data_AF-A0A7V8T059-F1
#
_entry.id   AF-A0A7V8T059-F1
#
_cell.length_a   1.000
_cell.length_b   1.000
_cell.length_c   1.000
_cell.angle_alpha   90.00
_cell.angle_beta   90.00
_cell.angle_gamma   90.00
#
_symmetry.space_group_name_H-M   'P 1'
#
loop_
_entity.id
_entity.type
_entity.pdbx_description
1 polymer ?
#
loop_
_entity_poly.entity_id
_entity_poly.type
_entity_poly.pdbx_seq_one_letter_code
_entity_poly.pdbx_strand_id
1 'polypeptide(L)'
;MPDLHPEVPANVDDYYSPEVNSLQNLLPGIKTAAPEGGASFDCGTASTSSSGVPFPITDDDWTVGFDAIKCNDQLKVNAVLNQMHGRTHLGTSSAPVPVIFGMNFQAVSVGQKLIAPKSATRTDVNTGGYEDAAGTPRPLMLAEIQFVDAAIGQMVAALKQQGLLGSTAIIITAKHGQSPIDPNRFFPIPGHAPLNNGTPPSGIIGSFLPAVYNDPNNGLGLAEDDISQIWLADSTQTGNAVTALEGAATAIGLGQIYYGASLTTIFNPPGVPNVPGPCCHLRAGGDPRTPDLVVIPNVGVVYTGNLKKQSEHGGFAHDDTNVMLLVSSPGLAPQTIHSFVETAQVAPTILKILGLDPNALDAVRQEGTPVLPSLFAGQNSQ
;
A
#
# COMPACT_ATOMS: atom_id res chain seq x y z
N MET A 1 -29.57 13.61 38.33
CA MET A 1 -29.23 13.19 36.95
C MET A 1 -27.78 13.60 36.74
N PRO A 2 -26.85 12.67 36.46
CA PRO A 2 -25.52 13.07 36.07
C PRO A 2 -25.58 13.61 34.64
N ASP A 3 -24.99 14.79 34.44
CA ASP A 3 -24.74 15.40 33.13
C ASP A 3 -23.92 14.42 32.30
N LEU A 4 -24.56 13.81 31.31
CA LEU A 4 -23.89 13.22 30.16
C LEU A 4 -23.41 14.38 29.30
N HIS A 5 -22.23 14.91 29.61
CA HIS A 5 -21.45 15.60 28.59
C HIS A 5 -21.28 14.60 27.43
N PRO A 6 -21.65 14.95 26.19
CA PRO A 6 -21.31 14.12 25.06
C PRO A 6 -19.78 14.05 25.01
N GLU A 7 -19.21 12.88 25.24
CA GLU A 7 -17.81 12.62 24.96
C GLU A 7 -17.58 13.07 23.52
N VAL A 8 -16.80 14.14 23.34
CA VAL A 8 -16.21 14.44 22.04
C VAL A 8 -15.42 13.19 21.69
N PRO A 9 -15.71 12.49 20.58
CA PRO A 9 -14.91 11.36 20.16
C PRO A 9 -13.46 11.84 19.98
N ALA A 10 -12.60 11.49 20.93
CA ALA A 10 -11.16 11.64 20.85
C ALA A 10 -10.59 10.23 20.68
N ASN A 11 -10.99 9.57 19.60
CA ASN A 11 -10.73 8.16 19.33
C ASN A 11 -9.29 7.88 18.85
N VAL A 12 -8.40 8.87 18.87
CA VAL A 12 -6.97 8.73 18.58
C VAL A 12 -6.19 9.62 19.55
N ASP A 13 -5.32 9.01 20.37
CA ASP A 13 -4.49 9.72 21.37
C ASP A 13 -3.55 10.73 20.70
N ASP A 14 -2.93 10.31 19.59
CA ASP A 14 -1.94 11.10 18.85
C ASP A 14 -1.81 10.61 17.39
N TYR A 15 -2.30 11.41 16.44
CA TYR A 15 -2.28 11.08 15.01
C TYR A 15 -1.17 11.85 14.28
N TYR A 16 -0.27 11.12 13.61
CA TYR A 16 0.79 11.69 12.81
C TYR A 16 0.98 10.91 11.50
N SER A 17 0.65 11.54 10.38
CA SER A 17 0.67 10.93 9.05
C SER A 17 1.26 11.92 8.02
N PRO A 18 2.59 12.15 8.02
CA PRO A 18 3.20 12.98 6.99
C PRO A 18 2.89 12.40 5.60
N GLU A 19 2.42 13.26 4.69
CA GLU A 19 2.02 12.88 3.33
C GLU A 19 3.26 12.48 2.52
N VAL A 20 3.28 11.26 2.00
CA VAL A 20 4.40 10.74 1.20
C VAL A 20 4.50 11.44 -0.15
N ASN A 21 3.37 11.92 -0.67
CA ASN A 21 3.30 12.71 -1.91
C ASN A 21 3.53 14.23 -1.68
N SER A 22 3.97 14.63 -0.48
CA SER A 22 4.38 16.02 -0.22
C SER A 22 5.76 16.31 -0.78
N LEU A 23 6.04 17.58 -1.05
CA LEU A 23 7.37 18.03 -1.48
C LEU A 23 8.45 17.63 -0.46
N GLN A 24 9.56 17.11 -0.96
CA GLN A 24 10.71 16.77 -0.11
C GLN A 24 11.26 18.02 0.58
N ASN A 25 11.64 17.85 1.85
CA ASN A 25 12.30 18.89 2.65
C ASN A 25 13.41 18.26 3.50
N LEU A 26 14.44 19.03 3.84
CA LEU A 26 15.45 18.58 4.80
C LEU A 26 14.80 18.38 6.18
N LEU A 27 15.24 17.34 6.88
CA LEU A 27 14.78 16.96 8.22
C LEU A 27 15.94 17.03 9.23
N PRO A 28 16.29 18.23 9.74
CA PRO A 28 17.41 18.40 10.66
C PRO A 28 17.33 17.48 11.87
N GLY A 29 18.43 16.78 12.16
CA GLY A 29 18.53 15.86 13.30
C GLY A 29 17.95 14.47 13.05
N ILE A 30 17.32 14.22 11.91
CA ILE A 30 16.83 12.89 11.53
C ILE A 30 17.91 12.14 10.74
N LYS A 31 18.18 10.92 11.18
CA LYS A 31 19.06 9.97 10.49
C LYS A 31 18.33 8.65 10.34
N THR A 32 18.45 8.02 9.18
CA THR A 32 17.80 6.72 8.92
C THR A 32 18.37 5.64 9.83
N ALA A 33 17.54 4.67 10.19
CA ALA A 33 18.01 3.42 10.75
C ALA A 33 19.00 2.75 9.79
N ALA A 34 19.92 1.97 10.34
CA ALA A 34 20.90 1.21 9.59
C ALA A 34 21.13 -0.14 10.28
N PRO A 35 21.44 -1.20 9.52
CA PRO A 35 21.85 -2.47 10.12
C PRO A 35 23.11 -2.30 10.97
N GLU A 36 23.38 -3.26 11.85
CA GLU A 36 24.57 -3.23 12.71
C GLU A 36 25.86 -3.10 11.87
N GLY A 37 26.68 -2.09 12.17
CA GLY A 37 27.90 -1.77 11.41
C GLY A 37 27.65 -1.02 10.08
N GLY A 38 26.40 -0.81 9.69
CA GLY A 38 26.01 0.01 8.54
C GLY A 38 26.02 1.52 8.83
N ALA A 39 25.99 2.32 7.77
CA ALA A 39 25.93 3.78 7.87
C ALA A 39 24.49 4.28 7.72
N SER A 40 24.06 5.15 8.63
CA SER A 40 22.82 5.92 8.49
C SER A 40 22.95 6.99 7.41
N PHE A 41 21.86 7.27 6.71
CA PHE A 41 21.73 8.44 5.85
C PHE A 41 21.29 9.66 6.67
N ASP A 42 21.89 10.82 6.42
CA ASP A 42 21.55 12.09 7.09
C ASP A 42 20.44 12.82 6.32
N CYS A 43 19.23 12.83 6.89
CA CYS A 43 18.07 13.48 6.29
C CYS A 43 18.10 15.00 6.46
N GLY A 44 19.01 15.55 7.28
CA GLY A 44 19.11 16.97 7.59
C GLY A 44 20.02 17.77 6.66
N THR A 45 20.82 17.09 5.83
CA THR A 45 21.85 17.73 5.00
C THR A 45 21.69 17.36 3.53
N ALA A 46 21.74 18.35 2.64
CA ALA A 46 21.69 18.11 1.21
C ALA A 46 22.91 17.30 0.75
N SER A 47 22.69 16.27 -0.05
CA SER A 47 23.73 15.32 -0.45
C SER A 47 23.38 14.59 -1.74
N THR A 48 24.27 13.70 -2.20
CA THR A 48 23.97 12.73 -3.26
C THR A 48 23.52 11.43 -2.62
N SER A 49 22.35 10.94 -3.00
CA SER A 49 21.80 9.66 -2.54
C SER A 49 22.59 8.46 -3.06
N SER A 50 22.31 7.29 -2.50
CA SER A 50 22.86 5.98 -2.87
C SER A 50 22.66 5.62 -4.35
N SER A 51 21.62 6.14 -5.01
CA SER A 51 21.36 5.93 -6.43
C SER A 51 21.87 7.10 -7.31
N GLY A 52 22.69 7.99 -6.76
CA GLY A 52 23.33 9.07 -7.50
C GLY A 52 22.41 10.28 -7.80
N VAL A 53 21.18 10.31 -7.27
CA VAL A 53 20.27 11.47 -7.42
C VAL A 53 20.45 12.47 -6.26
N PRO A 54 20.27 13.78 -6.48
CA PRO A 54 20.31 14.76 -5.40
C PRO A 54 19.28 14.48 -4.30
N PHE A 55 19.61 14.77 -3.05
CA PHE A 55 18.69 14.81 -1.92
C PHE A 55 18.75 16.19 -1.24
N PRO A 56 17.60 16.84 -0.97
CA PRO A 56 16.27 16.47 -1.45
C PRO A 56 16.17 16.65 -2.98
N ILE A 57 15.21 15.98 -3.60
CA ILE A 57 14.80 16.28 -4.97
C ILE A 57 13.80 17.43 -4.89
N THR A 58 14.25 18.64 -5.23
CA THR A 58 13.41 19.84 -5.21
C THR A 58 12.19 19.65 -6.11
N ASP A 59 11.02 20.08 -5.63
CA ASP A 59 9.74 20.04 -6.35
C ASP A 59 9.22 18.64 -6.72
N ASP A 60 9.69 17.58 -6.06
CA ASP A 60 9.18 16.21 -6.23
C ASP A 60 8.89 15.57 -4.85
N ASP A 61 8.20 14.44 -4.86
CA ASP A 61 7.74 13.78 -3.64
C ASP A 61 8.74 12.76 -3.06
N TRP A 62 8.46 12.21 -1.88
CA TRP A 62 9.39 11.30 -1.20
C TRP A 62 9.59 9.96 -1.92
N THR A 63 8.72 9.59 -2.87
CA THR A 63 8.73 8.29 -3.56
C THR A 63 9.70 8.23 -4.74
N VAL A 64 10.29 9.35 -5.14
CA VAL A 64 11.19 9.43 -6.30
C VAL A 64 12.67 9.22 -5.98
N GLY A 65 13.00 8.84 -4.74
CA GLY A 65 14.37 8.51 -4.33
C GLY A 65 14.43 7.49 -3.20
N PHE A 66 15.37 6.56 -3.27
CA PHE A 66 15.58 5.49 -2.27
C PHE A 66 15.88 6.06 -0.87
N ASP A 67 16.86 6.96 -0.74
CA ASP A 67 17.15 7.53 0.58
C ASP A 67 16.10 8.56 1.02
N ALA A 68 15.42 9.20 0.07
CA ALA A 68 14.31 10.10 0.38
C ALA A 68 13.16 9.33 1.07
N ILE A 69 12.73 8.20 0.51
CA ILE A 69 11.63 7.43 1.10
C ILE A 69 11.99 6.90 2.49
N LYS A 70 13.25 6.49 2.72
CA LYS A 70 13.74 6.12 4.05
C LYS A 70 13.65 7.28 5.04
N CYS A 71 13.92 8.51 4.61
CA CYS A 71 13.77 9.69 5.46
C CYS A 71 12.31 9.96 5.84
N ASN A 72 11.35 9.81 4.90
CA ASN A 72 9.92 9.90 5.21
C ASN A 72 9.49 8.80 6.20
N ASP A 73 9.94 7.57 5.98
CA ASP A 73 9.65 6.46 6.87
C ASP A 73 10.28 6.65 8.25
N GLN A 74 11.54 7.12 8.32
CA GLN A 74 12.22 7.39 9.58
C GLN A 74 11.52 8.49 10.39
N LEU A 75 10.95 9.49 9.73
CA LEU A 75 10.14 10.51 10.40
C LEU A 75 8.93 9.89 11.12
N LYS A 76 8.26 8.91 10.50
CA LYS A 76 7.17 8.14 11.12
C LYS A 76 7.69 7.22 12.24
N VAL A 77 8.84 6.58 12.04
CA VAL A 77 9.50 5.76 13.07
C VAL A 77 9.78 6.61 14.31
N ASN A 78 10.38 7.79 14.15
CA ASN A 78 10.70 8.70 15.25
C ASN A 78 9.45 9.14 16.03
N ALA A 79 8.33 9.36 15.35
CA ALA A 79 7.06 9.64 16.01
C ALA A 79 6.61 8.48 16.92
N VAL A 80 6.65 7.24 16.42
CA VAL A 80 6.33 6.04 17.21
C VAL A 80 7.31 5.86 18.39
N LEU A 81 8.61 6.10 18.17
CA LEU A 81 9.60 6.07 19.25
C LEU A 81 9.28 7.10 20.33
N ASN A 82 8.93 8.34 19.96
CA ASN A 82 8.53 9.37 20.92
C ASN A 82 7.30 8.96 21.73
N GLN A 83 6.30 8.34 21.09
CA GLN A 83 5.11 7.81 21.76
C GLN A 83 5.46 6.71 22.77
N MET A 84 6.33 5.77 22.40
CA MET A 84 6.82 4.73 23.32
C MET A 84 7.53 5.35 24.54
N HIS A 85 8.20 6.49 24.37
CA HIS A 85 8.85 7.24 25.45
C HIS A 85 7.90 8.14 26.26
N GLY A 86 6.58 8.02 26.10
CA GLY A 86 5.60 8.83 26.84
C GLY A 86 5.61 10.30 26.43
N ARG A 87 5.78 10.56 25.13
CA ARG A 87 5.77 11.91 24.55
C ARG A 87 4.83 11.95 23.35
N THR A 88 4.39 13.15 22.99
CA THR A 88 3.72 13.41 21.70
C THR A 88 4.62 12.99 20.54
N HIS A 89 4.09 12.76 19.34
CA HIS A 89 4.86 12.40 18.14
C HIS A 89 6.04 13.35 17.83
N LEU A 90 5.92 14.64 18.17
CA LEU A 90 7.00 15.63 18.02
C LEU A 90 8.13 15.49 19.05
N GLY A 91 7.93 14.73 20.13
CA GLY A 91 8.86 14.59 21.24
C GLY A 91 8.97 15.84 22.14
N THR A 92 8.15 16.88 21.92
CA THR A 92 8.26 18.17 22.59
C THR A 92 7.53 18.26 23.93
N SER A 93 6.51 17.42 24.14
CA SER A 93 5.71 17.38 25.37
C SER A 93 5.47 15.95 25.84
N SER A 94 5.25 15.77 27.13
CA SER A 94 4.83 14.48 27.69
C SER A 94 3.41 14.13 27.27
N ALA A 95 3.14 12.86 27.03
CA ALA A 95 1.83 12.32 26.70
C ALA A 95 1.69 10.89 27.26
N PRO A 96 0.46 10.39 27.46
CA PRO A 96 0.26 8.97 27.72
C PRO A 96 0.87 8.11 26.62
N VAL A 97 1.37 6.93 26.99
CA VAL A 97 1.82 5.93 26.01
C VAL A 97 0.57 5.28 25.39
N PRO A 98 0.37 5.34 24.05
CA PRO A 98 -0.77 4.71 23.39
C PRO A 98 -0.85 3.21 23.63
N VAL A 99 -2.08 2.68 23.68
CA VAL A 99 -2.31 1.22 23.76
C VAL A 99 -2.00 0.52 22.43
N ILE A 100 -2.21 1.21 21.30
CA ILE A 100 -1.91 0.74 19.96
C ILE A 100 -1.02 1.78 19.28
N PHE A 101 0.12 1.31 18.76
CA PHE A 101 0.98 2.08 17.86
C PHE A 101 0.82 1.54 16.45
N GLY A 102 0.96 2.39 15.45
CA GLY A 102 0.89 1.95 14.06
C GLY A 102 1.47 2.96 13.10
N MET A 103 2.16 2.46 12.08
CA MET A 103 2.58 3.20 10.91
C MET A 103 2.72 2.25 9.72
N ASN A 104 2.94 2.79 8.52
CA ASN A 104 3.34 1.99 7.36
C ASN A 104 4.74 2.42 6.89
N PHE A 105 5.51 1.45 6.38
CA PHE A 105 6.72 1.72 5.61
C PHE A 105 6.35 1.82 4.11
N GLN A 106 6.93 2.78 3.42
CA GLN A 106 6.87 2.93 1.96
C GLN A 106 8.17 2.47 1.28
N ALA A 107 9.27 2.42 2.04
CA ALA A 107 10.60 2.01 1.62
C ALA A 107 10.62 0.73 0.77
N VAL A 108 9.92 -0.33 1.19
CA VAL A 108 9.90 -1.61 0.45
C VAL A 108 9.18 -1.48 -0.89
N SER A 109 8.07 -0.72 -0.94
CA SER A 109 7.33 -0.52 -2.19
C SER A 109 8.13 0.31 -3.19
N VAL A 110 8.70 1.43 -2.74
CA VAL A 110 9.60 2.25 -3.56
C VAL A 110 10.82 1.42 -3.96
N GLY A 111 11.37 0.65 -3.03
CA GLY A 111 12.46 -0.29 -3.22
C GLY A 111 12.21 -1.29 -4.33
N GLN A 112 10.99 -1.79 -4.51
CA GLN A 112 10.71 -2.73 -5.58
C GLN A 112 10.56 -2.02 -6.93
N LYS A 113 9.82 -0.91 -6.97
CA LYS A 113 9.40 -0.31 -8.25
C LYS A 113 10.33 0.75 -8.82
N LEU A 114 11.11 1.45 -8.01
CA LEU A 114 11.79 2.67 -8.43
C LEU A 114 12.98 2.39 -9.36
N ILE A 115 13.08 3.21 -10.42
CA ILE A 115 14.27 3.41 -11.25
C ILE A 115 14.70 4.88 -11.09
N ALA A 116 15.82 5.12 -10.40
CA ALA A 116 16.33 6.45 -10.09
C ALA A 116 17.87 6.53 -10.30
N PRO A 117 18.38 7.40 -11.20
CA PRO A 117 17.62 8.26 -12.11
C PRO A 117 16.81 7.44 -13.14
N LYS A 118 15.66 7.99 -13.56
CA LYS A 118 14.76 7.36 -14.55
C LYS A 118 15.55 6.93 -15.80
N SER A 119 15.41 5.67 -16.21
CA SER A 119 16.24 5.08 -17.27
C SER A 119 15.55 3.87 -17.89
N ALA A 120 15.75 3.67 -19.19
CA ALA A 120 15.38 2.43 -19.87
C ALA A 120 16.30 1.26 -19.49
N THR A 121 17.56 1.57 -19.16
CA THR A 121 18.55 0.60 -18.72
C THR A 121 18.55 0.49 -17.20
N ARG A 122 18.32 -0.73 -16.71
CA ARG A 122 18.31 -1.10 -15.29
C ARG A 122 19.63 -1.69 -14.88
N THR A 123 20.20 -1.20 -13.80
CA THR A 123 21.47 -1.66 -13.21
C THR A 123 21.36 -1.64 -11.69
N ASP A 124 22.27 -2.34 -11.02
CA ASP A 124 22.28 -2.42 -9.55
C ASP A 124 22.50 -1.07 -8.84
N VAL A 125 22.93 -0.04 -9.58
CA VAL A 125 23.16 1.31 -9.04
C VAL A 125 21.99 2.27 -9.26
N ASN A 126 21.01 1.92 -10.09
CA ASN A 126 19.89 2.82 -10.41
C ASN A 126 18.50 2.19 -10.27
N THR A 127 18.41 0.88 -10.05
CA THR A 127 17.12 0.19 -9.90
C THR A 127 17.08 -0.62 -8.63
N GLY A 128 15.91 -0.63 -8.01
CA GLY A 128 15.59 -1.58 -6.97
C GLY A 128 15.05 -2.88 -7.57
N GLY A 129 14.05 -3.49 -6.93
CA GLY A 129 13.44 -4.75 -7.33
C GLY A 129 14.37 -5.95 -7.17
N TYR A 130 14.13 -6.98 -7.98
CA TYR A 130 14.74 -8.30 -7.83
C TYR A 130 15.61 -8.68 -9.03
N GLU A 131 16.48 -9.67 -8.82
CA GLU A 131 17.36 -10.24 -9.85
C GLU A 131 16.64 -11.33 -10.66
N ASP A 132 15.71 -12.04 -10.04
CA ASP A 132 15.06 -13.23 -10.57
C ASP A 132 13.62 -13.39 -10.07
N ALA A 133 12.92 -14.42 -10.60
CA ALA A 133 11.57 -14.78 -10.18
C ALA A 133 11.48 -15.38 -8.77
N ALA A 134 12.61 -15.72 -8.13
CA ALA A 134 12.64 -16.22 -6.76
C ALA A 134 12.63 -15.08 -5.73
N GLY A 135 12.74 -13.82 -6.18
CA GLY A 135 12.72 -12.65 -5.30
C GLY A 135 14.07 -12.34 -4.67
N THR A 136 15.19 -12.72 -5.31
CA THR A 136 16.53 -12.30 -4.87
C THR A 136 16.66 -10.78 -5.00
N PRO A 137 16.81 -10.01 -3.89
CA PRO A 137 16.77 -8.54 -3.96
C PRO A 137 18.06 -7.97 -4.56
N ARG A 138 17.92 -6.98 -5.47
CA ARG A 138 19.04 -6.16 -5.93
C ARG A 138 19.57 -5.27 -4.80
N PRO A 139 20.80 -4.71 -4.91
CA PRO A 139 21.41 -3.94 -3.82
C PRO A 139 20.55 -2.79 -3.26
N LEU A 140 19.89 -2.01 -4.12
CA LEU A 140 19.01 -0.91 -3.68
C LEU A 140 17.74 -1.44 -2.97
N MET A 141 17.13 -2.53 -3.46
CA MET A 141 16.00 -3.17 -2.78
C MET A 141 16.40 -3.78 -1.43
N LEU A 142 17.55 -4.45 -1.39
CA LEU A 142 18.10 -5.01 -0.16
C LEU A 142 18.35 -3.90 0.88
N ALA A 143 18.86 -2.74 0.46
CA ALA A 143 19.07 -1.60 1.35
C ALA A 143 17.75 -1.05 1.93
N GLU A 144 16.65 -1.05 1.19
CA GLU A 144 15.32 -0.70 1.72
C GLU A 144 14.83 -1.73 2.75
N ILE A 145 14.98 -3.03 2.47
CA ILE A 145 14.61 -4.11 3.40
C ILE A 145 15.43 -3.98 4.70
N GLN A 146 16.74 -3.77 4.60
CA GLN A 146 17.63 -3.62 5.76
C GLN A 146 17.33 -2.36 6.58
N PHE A 147 16.93 -1.26 5.93
CA PHE A 147 16.46 -0.07 6.62
C PHE A 147 15.18 -0.38 7.43
N VAL A 148 14.20 -1.04 6.83
CA VAL A 148 12.95 -1.39 7.53
C VAL A 148 13.20 -2.34 8.70
N ASP A 149 14.03 -3.36 8.51
CA ASP A 149 14.44 -4.27 9.60
C ASP A 149 15.11 -3.52 10.76
N ALA A 150 16.06 -2.64 10.46
CA ALA A 150 16.73 -1.82 11.47
C ALA A 150 15.78 -0.85 12.18
N ALA A 151 14.83 -0.25 11.46
CA ALA A 151 13.82 0.65 12.02
C ALA A 151 12.85 -0.09 12.96
N ILE A 152 12.42 -1.29 12.60
CA ILE A 152 11.66 -2.18 13.50
C ILE A 152 12.53 -2.53 14.72
N GLY A 153 13.83 -2.77 14.52
CA GLY A 153 14.80 -2.95 15.60
C GLY A 153 14.84 -1.78 16.59
N GLN A 154 14.78 -0.53 16.11
CA GLN A 154 14.69 0.66 16.97
C GLN A 154 13.41 0.64 17.82
N MET A 155 12.26 0.30 17.23
CA MET A 155 10.99 0.21 17.97
C MET A 155 11.04 -0.89 19.04
N VAL A 156 11.57 -2.07 18.71
CA VAL A 156 11.75 -3.16 19.67
C VAL A 156 12.70 -2.75 20.79
N ALA A 157 13.78 -2.02 20.50
CA ALA A 157 14.71 -1.52 21.49
C ALA A 157 14.04 -0.48 22.43
N ALA A 158 13.24 0.44 21.90
CA ALA A 158 12.50 1.41 22.69
C ALA A 158 11.47 0.71 23.62
N LEU A 159 10.72 -0.27 23.09
CA LEU A 159 9.81 -1.09 23.90
C LEU A 159 10.53 -1.80 25.05
N LYS A 160 11.74 -2.34 24.81
CA LYS A 160 12.56 -2.96 25.87
C LYS A 160 12.98 -1.93 26.92
N GLN A 161 13.48 -0.78 26.48
CA GLN A 161 13.96 0.28 27.37
C GLN A 161 12.85 0.82 28.28
N GLN A 162 11.62 0.89 27.78
CA GLN A 162 10.46 1.36 28.53
C GLN A 162 9.75 0.24 29.32
N GLY A 163 10.27 -1.00 29.26
CA GLY A 163 9.66 -2.15 29.94
C GLY A 163 8.33 -2.62 29.34
N LEU A 164 8.02 -2.21 28.11
CA LEU A 164 6.75 -2.46 27.43
C LEU A 164 6.76 -3.73 26.56
N LEU A 165 7.94 -4.21 26.14
CA LEU A 165 8.03 -5.36 25.22
C LEU A 165 7.34 -6.62 25.80
N GLY A 166 7.45 -6.84 27.12
CA GLY A 166 6.86 -8.00 27.80
C GLY A 166 5.33 -8.03 27.81
N SER A 167 4.65 -6.96 27.37
CA SER A 167 3.19 -6.85 27.27
C SER A 167 2.72 -6.39 25.89
N THR A 168 3.59 -6.40 24.87
CA THR A 168 3.28 -5.88 23.54
C THR A 168 3.25 -6.99 22.50
N ALA A 169 2.15 -7.12 21.78
CA ALA A 169 2.10 -7.89 20.53
C ALA A 169 2.55 -7.00 19.36
N ILE A 170 3.38 -7.54 18.46
CA ILE A 170 3.87 -6.90 17.24
C ILE A 170 3.32 -7.70 16.06
N ILE A 171 2.56 -7.03 15.19
CA ILE A 171 2.02 -7.60 13.96
C ILE A 171 2.66 -6.85 12.80
N ILE A 172 3.31 -7.57 11.88
CA ILE A 172 3.93 -7.00 10.68
C ILE A 172 3.24 -7.62 9.46
N THR A 173 2.72 -6.77 8.58
CA THR A 173 2.15 -7.18 7.29
C THR A 173 2.23 -6.02 6.29
N ALA A 174 1.71 -6.23 5.08
CA ALA A 174 1.63 -5.21 4.06
C ALA A 174 0.19 -5.04 3.56
N LYS A 175 -0.13 -3.84 3.06
CA LYS A 175 -1.43 -3.58 2.41
C LYS A 175 -1.59 -4.31 1.08
N HIS A 176 -0.48 -4.57 0.39
CA HIS A 176 -0.38 -5.29 -0.87
C HIS A 176 1.10 -5.65 -1.11
N GLY A 177 1.35 -6.60 -2.01
CA GLY A 177 2.64 -6.78 -2.69
C GLY A 177 2.74 -5.85 -3.89
N GLN A 178 3.49 -6.26 -4.92
CA GLN A 178 3.62 -5.55 -6.19
C GLN A 178 4.02 -6.50 -7.32
N SER A 179 3.42 -6.33 -8.50
CA SER A 179 3.72 -7.12 -9.70
C SER A 179 4.53 -6.34 -10.76
N PRO A 180 5.46 -7.00 -11.48
CA PRO A 180 5.93 -8.37 -11.23
C PRO A 180 7.10 -8.42 -10.24
N ILE A 181 7.26 -9.58 -9.56
CA ILE A 181 8.50 -9.94 -8.86
C ILE A 181 9.58 -10.32 -9.88
N ASP A 182 9.24 -11.15 -10.88
CA ASP A 182 10.19 -11.53 -11.93
C ASP A 182 10.47 -10.33 -12.86
N PRO A 183 11.71 -9.80 -12.88
CA PRO A 183 12.04 -8.64 -13.70
C PRO A 183 11.89 -8.91 -15.21
N ASN A 184 11.92 -10.18 -15.65
CA ASN A 184 11.75 -10.56 -17.06
C ASN A 184 10.28 -10.54 -17.51
N ARG A 185 9.34 -10.39 -16.57
CA ARG A 185 7.90 -10.30 -16.86
C ARG A 185 7.43 -8.86 -17.04
N PHE A 186 8.19 -7.87 -16.59
CA PHE A 186 7.78 -6.47 -16.71
C PHE A 186 7.60 -6.06 -18.17
N PHE A 187 6.39 -5.65 -18.51
CA PHE A 187 5.97 -5.28 -19.85
C PHE A 187 5.14 -3.99 -19.78
N PRO A 188 5.74 -2.81 -19.94
CA PRO A 188 4.99 -1.56 -19.84
C PRO A 188 4.17 -1.37 -21.11
N ILE A 189 2.90 -0.95 -21.02
CA ILE A 189 2.05 -0.56 -22.15
C ILE A 189 1.58 0.90 -21.96
N PRO A 190 1.74 1.80 -22.93
CA PRO A 190 2.40 1.62 -24.23
C PRO A 190 3.94 1.57 -24.12
N GLY A 191 4.48 1.66 -22.91
CA GLY A 191 5.92 1.83 -22.71
C GLY A 191 6.38 3.24 -23.05
N HIS A 192 7.66 3.51 -22.78
CA HIS A 192 8.26 4.80 -23.11
C HIS A 192 8.55 4.91 -24.61
N ALA A 193 8.46 6.12 -25.16
CA ALA A 193 8.87 6.35 -26.54
C ALA A 193 10.36 5.99 -26.72
N PRO A 194 10.75 5.26 -27.78
CA PRO A 194 9.97 4.90 -28.96
C PRO A 194 9.33 3.49 -28.95
N LEU A 195 9.34 2.76 -27.83
CA LEU A 195 8.85 1.36 -27.79
C LEU A 195 7.40 1.22 -28.26
N ASN A 196 6.47 2.07 -27.77
CA ASN A 196 5.04 2.11 -28.14
C ASN A 196 4.45 0.71 -28.42
N ASN A 197 4.61 -0.21 -27.47
CA ASN A 197 4.38 -1.65 -27.64
C ASN A 197 2.93 -2.08 -27.38
N GLY A 198 1.99 -1.13 -27.39
CA GLY A 198 0.58 -1.39 -27.12
C GLY A 198 -0.22 -0.11 -26.96
N THR A 199 -1.45 -0.25 -26.50
CA THR A 199 -2.35 0.85 -26.16
C THR A 199 -3.09 0.45 -24.88
N PRO A 200 -3.20 1.33 -23.87
CA PRO A 200 -3.95 0.98 -22.67
C PRO A 200 -5.46 0.84 -22.99
N PRO A 201 -6.24 0.09 -22.21
CA PRO A 201 -7.69 -0.09 -22.39
C PRO A 201 -8.44 1.21 -22.65
N SER A 202 -8.17 2.26 -21.88
CA SER A 202 -8.79 3.57 -22.07
C SER A 202 -8.60 4.18 -23.47
N GLY A 203 -7.46 3.90 -24.11
CA GLY A 203 -7.17 4.33 -25.48
C GLY A 203 -7.95 3.55 -26.54
N ILE A 204 -8.37 2.32 -26.25
CA ILE A 204 -9.19 1.50 -27.14
C ILE A 204 -10.66 1.94 -27.11
N ILE A 205 -11.17 2.23 -25.91
CA ILE A 205 -12.60 2.51 -25.69
C ILE A 205 -12.88 3.98 -25.34
N GLY A 206 -12.01 4.92 -25.72
CA GLY A 206 -12.13 6.34 -25.36
C GLY A 206 -13.48 6.98 -25.72
N SER A 207 -14.15 6.49 -26.77
CA SER A 207 -15.50 6.95 -27.17
C SER A 207 -16.62 6.52 -26.22
N PHE A 208 -16.38 5.54 -25.36
CA PHE A 208 -17.34 5.05 -24.35
C PHE A 208 -17.13 5.71 -22.98
N LEU A 209 -16.03 6.43 -22.78
CA LEU A 209 -15.71 7.08 -21.52
C LEU A 209 -16.51 8.38 -21.34
N PRO A 210 -16.85 8.76 -20.09
CA PRO A 210 -17.41 10.07 -19.78
C PRO A 210 -16.58 11.20 -20.39
N ALA A 211 -17.27 12.18 -20.99
CA ALA A 211 -16.61 13.29 -21.68
C ALA A 211 -15.62 14.06 -20.80
N VAL A 212 -15.83 14.03 -19.48
CA VAL A 212 -14.89 14.61 -18.52
C VAL A 212 -13.49 14.07 -18.73
N TYR A 213 -13.28 12.76 -18.95
CA TYR A 213 -11.94 12.16 -19.13
C TYR A 213 -11.20 12.64 -20.38
N ASN A 214 -11.90 13.28 -21.32
CA ASN A 214 -11.30 13.90 -22.51
C ASN A 214 -10.95 15.39 -22.31
N ASP A 215 -11.33 16.00 -21.19
CA ASP A 215 -10.96 17.38 -20.86
C ASP A 215 -9.55 17.40 -20.24
N PRO A 216 -8.55 17.99 -20.94
CA PRO A 216 -7.18 18.05 -20.44
C PRO A 216 -7.03 18.90 -19.16
N ASN A 217 -8.08 19.62 -18.76
CA ASN A 217 -8.10 20.45 -17.55
C ASN A 217 -8.82 19.79 -16.36
N ASN A 218 -9.41 18.60 -16.54
CA ASN A 218 -10.28 18.02 -15.51
C ASN A 218 -9.54 17.57 -14.23
N GLY A 219 -8.21 17.41 -14.28
CA GLY A 219 -7.39 16.84 -13.20
C GLY A 219 -7.76 15.41 -12.78
N LEU A 220 -8.78 14.80 -13.39
CA LEU A 220 -9.26 13.45 -13.11
C LEU A 220 -8.48 12.47 -13.98
N GLY A 221 -7.57 11.74 -13.34
CA GLY A 221 -6.92 10.59 -13.94
C GLY A 221 -7.89 9.43 -14.13
N LEU A 222 -7.59 8.58 -15.12
CA LEU A 222 -8.16 7.24 -15.20
C LEU A 222 -7.43 6.35 -14.20
N ALA A 223 -8.17 5.46 -13.51
CA ALA A 223 -7.60 4.50 -12.58
C ALA A 223 -7.04 3.31 -13.37
N GLU A 224 -5.89 3.55 -14.02
CA GLU A 224 -5.27 2.64 -14.98
C GLU A 224 -3.75 2.61 -14.78
N ASP A 225 -3.27 1.59 -14.09
CA ASP A 225 -1.85 1.30 -13.89
C ASP A 225 -1.66 -0.23 -14.00
N ASP A 226 -1.77 -0.97 -12.90
CA ASP A 226 -1.62 -2.45 -12.87
C ASP A 226 -2.88 -3.18 -13.37
N ILE A 227 -4.03 -2.52 -13.26
CA ILE A 227 -5.32 -2.88 -13.86
C ILE A 227 -5.96 -1.60 -14.41
N SER A 228 -6.99 -1.74 -15.24
CA SER A 228 -7.83 -0.62 -15.66
C SER A 228 -9.24 -0.74 -15.08
N GLN A 229 -9.62 0.21 -14.23
CA GLN A 229 -10.98 0.34 -13.70
C GLN A 229 -11.73 1.39 -14.52
N ILE A 230 -12.84 0.99 -15.15
CA ILE A 230 -13.48 1.79 -16.18
C ILE A 230 -14.96 2.03 -15.85
N TRP A 231 -15.30 3.31 -15.68
CA TRP A 231 -16.67 3.80 -15.65
C TRP A 231 -17.04 4.31 -17.04
N LEU A 232 -18.12 3.78 -17.61
CA LEU A 232 -18.63 4.15 -18.92
C LEU A 232 -19.58 5.35 -18.80
N ALA A 233 -19.69 6.13 -19.87
CA ALA A 233 -20.70 7.19 -19.96
C ALA A 233 -22.13 6.61 -19.96
N ASP A 234 -22.28 5.38 -20.46
CA ASP A 234 -23.54 4.65 -20.54
C ASP A 234 -23.27 3.15 -20.27
N SER A 235 -23.68 2.67 -19.09
CA SER A 235 -23.55 1.28 -18.67
C SER A 235 -24.29 0.29 -19.57
N THR A 236 -25.21 0.72 -20.43
CA THR A 236 -25.84 -0.18 -21.42
C THR A 236 -24.86 -0.58 -22.54
N GLN A 237 -23.76 0.15 -22.70
CA GLN A 237 -22.71 -0.11 -23.68
C GLN A 237 -21.63 -1.10 -23.18
N THR A 238 -21.74 -1.63 -21.96
CA THR A 238 -20.73 -2.54 -21.39
C THR A 238 -20.37 -3.69 -22.32
N GLY A 239 -21.37 -4.33 -22.96
CA GLY A 239 -21.10 -5.41 -23.93
C GLY A 239 -20.31 -4.95 -25.17
N ASN A 240 -20.57 -3.75 -25.67
CA ASN A 240 -19.85 -3.17 -26.81
C ASN A 240 -18.41 -2.79 -26.42
N ALA A 241 -18.22 -2.21 -25.23
CA ALA A 241 -16.89 -1.90 -24.70
C ALA A 241 -16.06 -3.17 -24.48
N VAL A 242 -16.64 -4.21 -23.88
CA VAL A 242 -16.00 -5.53 -23.73
C VAL A 242 -15.59 -6.11 -25.08
N THR A 243 -16.50 -6.10 -26.07
CA THR A 243 -16.20 -6.59 -27.43
C THR A 243 -15.02 -5.85 -28.07
N ALA A 244 -14.94 -4.53 -27.90
CA ALA A 244 -13.83 -3.73 -28.41
C ALA A 244 -12.50 -4.07 -27.72
N LEU A 245 -12.52 -4.27 -26.40
CA LEU A 245 -11.35 -4.65 -25.61
C LEU A 245 -10.85 -6.07 -25.94
N GLU A 246 -11.76 -7.03 -26.07
CA GLU A 246 -11.44 -8.40 -26.49
C GLU A 246 -10.87 -8.42 -27.92
N GLY A 247 -11.42 -7.61 -28.83
CA GLY A 247 -10.87 -7.42 -30.18
C GLY A 247 -9.47 -6.79 -30.19
N ALA A 248 -9.10 -6.07 -29.13
CA ALA A 248 -7.80 -5.45 -28.93
C ALA A 248 -6.89 -6.21 -27.94
N ALA A 249 -7.21 -7.49 -27.63
CA ALA A 249 -6.56 -8.26 -26.57
C ALA A 249 -5.02 -8.20 -26.60
N THR A 250 -4.40 -8.34 -27.77
CA THR A 250 -2.94 -8.24 -27.92
C THR A 250 -2.42 -6.83 -27.63
N ALA A 251 -3.11 -5.79 -28.07
CA ALA A 251 -2.67 -4.40 -27.93
C ALA A 251 -2.71 -3.92 -26.47
N ILE A 252 -3.67 -4.43 -25.68
CA ILE A 252 -3.84 -4.08 -24.26
C ILE A 252 -3.17 -5.08 -23.32
N GLY A 253 -2.55 -6.15 -23.85
CA GLY A 253 -1.96 -7.22 -23.05
C GLY A 253 -2.98 -7.99 -22.20
N LEU A 254 -4.20 -8.19 -22.72
CA LEU A 254 -5.36 -8.68 -21.97
C LEU A 254 -5.15 -10.05 -21.31
N GLY A 255 -5.48 -10.15 -20.02
CA GLY A 255 -5.62 -11.41 -19.30
C GLY A 255 -7.10 -11.77 -19.06
N GLN A 256 -7.84 -10.89 -18.38
CA GLN A 256 -9.25 -11.10 -18.02
C GLN A 256 -10.01 -9.77 -17.99
N ILE A 257 -11.33 -9.80 -18.25
CA ILE A 257 -12.24 -8.67 -18.00
C ILE A 257 -13.31 -9.12 -17.00
N TYR A 258 -13.43 -8.41 -15.88
CA TYR A 258 -14.57 -8.54 -14.98
C TYR A 258 -15.67 -7.56 -15.38
N TYR A 259 -16.86 -8.09 -15.65
CA TYR A 259 -18.07 -7.30 -15.95
C TYR A 259 -19.32 -8.14 -15.67
N GLY A 260 -20.45 -7.48 -15.42
CA GLY A 260 -21.69 -8.19 -15.09
C GLY A 260 -21.52 -9.17 -13.93
N ALA A 261 -22.00 -10.41 -14.07
CA ALA A 261 -22.00 -11.40 -12.98
C ALA A 261 -20.60 -11.72 -12.42
N SER A 262 -19.55 -11.69 -13.26
CA SER A 262 -18.18 -11.96 -12.78
C SER A 262 -17.66 -10.84 -11.89
N LEU A 263 -18.07 -9.60 -12.14
CA LEU A 263 -17.76 -8.44 -11.29
C LEU A 263 -18.62 -8.42 -10.03
N THR A 264 -19.94 -8.65 -10.16
CA THR A 264 -20.88 -8.53 -9.03
C THR A 264 -20.80 -9.67 -8.03
N THR A 265 -20.00 -10.70 -8.31
CA THR A 265 -19.66 -11.74 -7.33
C THR A 265 -18.56 -11.27 -6.37
N ILE A 266 -17.79 -10.25 -6.76
CA ILE A 266 -16.64 -9.72 -5.99
C ILE A 266 -16.96 -8.35 -5.40
N PHE A 267 -17.72 -7.52 -6.13
CA PHE A 267 -18.09 -6.16 -5.74
C PHE A 267 -19.59 -5.95 -5.79
N ASN A 268 -20.06 -4.86 -5.19
CA ASN A 268 -21.45 -4.44 -5.34
C ASN A 268 -21.79 -4.16 -6.82
N PRO A 269 -23.06 -4.31 -7.26
CA PRO A 269 -23.44 -3.96 -8.62
C PRO A 269 -23.10 -2.50 -8.95
N PRO A 270 -22.48 -2.19 -10.10
CA PRO A 270 -22.10 -0.82 -10.45
C PRO A 270 -23.33 0.07 -10.68
N GLY A 271 -23.12 1.37 -10.47
CA GLY A 271 -24.03 2.43 -10.91
C GLY A 271 -24.22 3.55 -9.88
N VAL A 272 -24.90 4.62 -10.28
CA VAL A 272 -25.15 5.77 -9.42
C VAL A 272 -26.52 5.66 -8.74
N PRO A 273 -26.60 5.74 -7.40
CA PRO A 273 -27.85 5.85 -6.67
C PRO A 273 -28.72 7.01 -7.15
N ASN A 274 -29.98 6.73 -7.49
CA ASN A 274 -30.95 7.77 -7.88
C ASN A 274 -31.50 8.56 -6.68
N VAL A 275 -31.02 8.29 -5.46
CA VAL A 275 -31.45 8.94 -4.22
C VAL A 275 -30.23 9.18 -3.28
N PRO A 276 -30.05 10.37 -2.68
CA PRO A 276 -28.90 10.68 -1.81
C PRO A 276 -28.89 9.91 -0.48
N GLY A 277 -27.85 9.14 -0.17
CA GLY A 277 -27.76 8.36 1.07
C GLY A 277 -26.37 8.01 1.56
N PRO A 278 -26.25 7.48 2.80
CA PRO A 278 -24.99 6.98 3.29
C PRO A 278 -24.47 5.86 2.38
N CYS A 279 -23.19 5.94 2.03
CA CYS A 279 -22.49 5.03 1.09
C CYS A 279 -22.54 3.54 1.50
N CYS A 280 -22.98 3.25 2.72
CA CYS A 280 -23.03 1.91 3.30
C CYS A 280 -24.35 1.15 3.05
N HIS A 281 -25.36 1.76 2.40
CA HIS A 281 -26.57 1.04 1.98
C HIS A 281 -26.81 1.25 0.49
N LEU A 282 -26.71 0.17 -0.28
CA LEU A 282 -26.99 0.18 -1.71
C LEU A 282 -28.44 0.62 -1.94
N ARG A 283 -28.61 1.70 -2.70
CA ARG A 283 -29.91 2.23 -3.12
C ARG A 283 -30.19 1.79 -4.54
N ALA A 284 -31.43 1.98 -5.00
CA ALA A 284 -31.76 1.80 -6.40
C ALA A 284 -30.81 2.66 -7.27
N GLY A 285 -29.96 2.00 -8.04
CA GLY A 285 -28.89 2.63 -8.80
C GLY A 285 -27.51 2.01 -8.67
N GLY A 286 -27.25 1.06 -7.75
CA GLY A 286 -25.94 0.40 -7.63
C GLY A 286 -24.95 1.13 -6.72
N ASP A 287 -23.68 0.71 -6.72
CA ASP A 287 -22.56 1.32 -5.99
C ASP A 287 -21.73 2.20 -6.96
N PRO A 288 -21.63 3.52 -6.71
CA PRO A 288 -20.91 4.40 -7.61
C PRO A 288 -19.40 4.19 -7.55
N ARG A 289 -18.90 3.45 -6.55
CA ARG A 289 -17.49 3.10 -6.39
C ARG A 289 -17.09 1.86 -7.17
N THR A 290 -18.04 1.10 -7.71
CA THR A 290 -17.75 -0.05 -8.56
C THR A 290 -17.77 0.38 -10.03
N PRO A 291 -16.71 0.13 -10.81
CA PRO A 291 -16.68 0.42 -12.24
C PRO A 291 -17.63 -0.48 -13.03
N ASP A 292 -17.97 -0.11 -14.27
CA ASP A 292 -18.76 -0.98 -15.15
C ASP A 292 -17.98 -2.23 -15.56
N LEU A 293 -16.65 -2.10 -15.70
CA LEU A 293 -15.75 -3.21 -15.98
C LEU A 293 -14.36 -2.97 -15.39
N VAL A 294 -13.67 -4.07 -15.06
CA VAL A 294 -12.26 -4.08 -14.64
C VAL A 294 -11.47 -4.92 -15.64
N VAL A 295 -10.49 -4.31 -16.30
CA VAL A 295 -9.57 -4.99 -17.21
C VAL A 295 -8.31 -5.38 -16.44
N ILE A 296 -8.03 -6.68 -16.42
CA ILE A 296 -6.85 -7.25 -15.80
C ILE A 296 -5.93 -7.74 -16.91
N PRO A 297 -4.71 -7.19 -17.02
CA PRO A 297 -3.80 -7.65 -18.04
C PRO A 297 -3.11 -8.96 -17.62
N ASN A 298 -2.32 -9.53 -18.52
CA ASN A 298 -1.44 -10.64 -18.16
C ASN A 298 -0.41 -10.19 -17.12
N VAL A 299 -0.02 -11.09 -16.21
CA VAL A 299 0.96 -10.82 -15.16
C VAL A 299 2.23 -10.19 -15.73
N GLY A 300 2.65 -9.06 -15.13
CA GLY A 300 3.81 -8.28 -15.51
C GLY A 300 3.52 -7.12 -16.48
N VAL A 301 2.34 -7.08 -17.10
CA VAL A 301 1.91 -5.90 -17.87
C VAL A 301 1.58 -4.76 -16.91
N VAL A 302 2.15 -3.58 -17.15
CA VAL A 302 1.85 -2.36 -16.39
C VAL A 302 1.48 -1.26 -17.37
N TYR A 303 0.33 -0.61 -17.19
CA TYR A 303 -0.08 0.52 -18.02
C TYR A 303 0.69 1.78 -17.65
N THR A 304 1.85 1.98 -18.29
CA THR A 304 2.72 3.14 -18.05
C THR A 304 3.50 3.52 -19.29
N GLY A 305 3.67 4.84 -19.48
CA GLY A 305 4.58 5.41 -20.46
C GLY A 305 5.90 5.93 -19.88
N ASN A 306 6.10 5.82 -18.56
CA ASN A 306 7.24 6.44 -17.88
C ASN A 306 8.44 5.49 -17.69
N LEU A 307 9.61 6.07 -17.43
CA LEU A 307 10.87 5.37 -17.13
C LEU A 307 11.20 5.33 -15.62
N LYS A 308 10.25 5.70 -14.77
CA LYS A 308 10.47 5.82 -13.32
C LYS A 308 10.20 4.50 -12.58
N LYS A 309 9.45 3.57 -13.19
CA LYS A 309 8.96 2.37 -12.51
C LYS A 309 9.18 1.08 -13.31
N GLN A 310 9.32 -0.03 -12.60
CA GLN A 310 9.46 -1.40 -13.14
C GLN A 310 8.48 -2.43 -12.59
N SER A 311 7.55 -1.99 -11.75
CA SER A 311 6.46 -2.77 -11.19
C SER A 311 5.40 -1.79 -10.72
N GLU A 312 4.18 -2.27 -10.53
CA GLU A 312 3.14 -1.50 -9.85
C GLU A 312 2.33 -2.42 -8.95
N HIS A 313 1.19 -1.94 -8.44
CA HIS A 313 0.31 -2.71 -7.59
C HIS A 313 -1.14 -2.30 -7.82
N GLY A 314 -2.04 -3.05 -7.20
CA GLY A 314 -3.49 -2.80 -7.29
C GLY A 314 -4.20 -3.75 -8.23
N GLY A 315 -3.47 -4.69 -8.84
CA GLY A 315 -4.02 -5.81 -9.57
C GLY A 315 -4.33 -7.03 -8.71
N PHE A 316 -4.58 -8.13 -9.42
CA PHE A 316 -5.04 -9.41 -8.88
C PHE A 316 -3.96 -10.49 -8.99
N ALA A 317 -2.74 -10.14 -9.42
CA ALA A 317 -1.68 -11.13 -9.51
C ALA A 317 -1.30 -11.60 -8.10
N HIS A 318 -0.81 -12.83 -8.00
CA HIS A 318 -0.34 -13.35 -6.71
C HIS A 318 0.73 -12.44 -6.10
N ASP A 319 1.59 -11.85 -6.93
CA ASP A 319 2.61 -10.87 -6.52
C ASP A 319 2.01 -9.60 -5.88
N ASP A 320 0.77 -9.22 -6.22
CA ASP A 320 0.07 -8.06 -5.65
C ASP A 320 -0.68 -8.41 -4.37
N THR A 321 -1.26 -9.61 -4.29
CA THR A 321 -2.21 -9.94 -3.22
C THR A 321 -1.59 -10.78 -2.11
N ASN A 322 -0.48 -11.47 -2.37
CA ASN A 322 0.17 -12.35 -1.39
C ASN A 322 1.20 -11.58 -0.56
N VAL A 323 0.85 -11.28 0.68
CA VAL A 323 1.69 -10.50 1.60
C VAL A 323 2.18 -11.35 2.78
N MET A 324 3.33 -10.97 3.31
CA MET A 324 3.83 -11.54 4.56
C MET A 324 2.92 -11.14 5.73
N LEU A 325 2.72 -12.05 6.68
CA LEU A 325 2.09 -11.77 7.97
C LEU A 325 2.90 -12.42 9.09
N LEU A 326 3.51 -11.59 9.93
CA LEU A 326 4.26 -12.02 11.12
C LEU A 326 3.54 -11.55 12.37
N VAL A 327 3.47 -12.42 13.38
CA VAL A 327 2.94 -12.07 14.71
C VAL A 327 3.96 -12.49 15.75
N SER A 328 4.35 -11.54 16.60
CA SER A 328 5.19 -11.76 17.76
C SER A 328 4.43 -11.27 18.99
N SER A 329 4.36 -12.08 20.05
CA SER A 329 3.72 -11.70 21.30
C SER A 329 4.35 -12.49 22.45
N PRO A 330 4.42 -11.91 23.67
CA PRO A 330 4.80 -12.64 24.87
C PRO A 330 4.02 -13.95 24.98
N GLY A 331 4.74 -15.06 25.15
CA GLY A 331 4.14 -16.39 25.32
C GLY A 331 3.86 -17.18 24.03
N LEU A 332 4.06 -16.60 22.84
CA LEU A 332 4.00 -17.37 21.59
C LEU A 332 5.28 -18.20 21.40
N ALA A 333 5.12 -19.50 21.17
CA ALA A 333 6.21 -20.35 20.71
C ALA A 333 6.48 -20.11 19.21
N PRO A 334 7.75 -20.09 18.76
CA PRO A 334 8.07 -19.96 17.35
C PRO A 334 7.47 -21.11 16.53
N GLN A 335 6.72 -20.75 15.48
CA GLN A 335 6.12 -21.70 14.55
C GLN A 335 5.78 -21.01 13.22
N THR A 336 5.65 -21.81 12.16
CA THR A 336 5.13 -21.36 10.87
C THR A 336 3.75 -21.98 10.65
N ILE A 337 2.75 -21.13 10.37
CA ILE A 337 1.40 -21.56 10.03
C ILE A 337 1.22 -21.45 8.53
N HIS A 338 0.84 -22.56 7.88
CA HIS A 338 0.62 -22.63 6.44
C HIS A 338 -0.85 -22.54 6.03
N SER A 339 -1.76 -22.45 7.00
CA SER A 339 -3.18 -22.20 6.74
C SER A 339 -3.35 -20.84 6.07
N PHE A 340 -4.25 -20.78 5.09
CA PHE A 340 -4.62 -19.53 4.44
C PHE A 340 -5.18 -18.54 5.48
N VAL A 341 -4.76 -17.28 5.35
CA VAL A 341 -5.21 -16.16 6.16
C VAL A 341 -5.32 -14.91 5.29
N GLU A 342 -6.12 -13.95 5.75
CA GLU A 342 -6.37 -12.67 5.07
C GLU A 342 -5.97 -11.49 5.97
N THR A 343 -5.57 -10.38 5.36
CA THR A 343 -5.25 -9.15 6.11
C THR A 343 -6.45 -8.60 6.87
N ALA A 344 -7.68 -8.89 6.43
CA ALA A 344 -8.92 -8.58 7.13
C ALA A 344 -8.97 -9.16 8.55
N GLN A 345 -8.25 -10.25 8.82
CA GLN A 345 -8.20 -10.89 10.14
C GLN A 345 -7.32 -10.13 11.16
N VAL A 346 -6.54 -9.14 10.73
CA VAL A 346 -5.66 -8.37 11.63
C VAL A 346 -6.47 -7.55 12.64
N ALA A 347 -7.49 -6.81 12.19
CA ALA A 347 -8.32 -5.98 13.06
C ALA A 347 -9.06 -6.77 14.16
N PRO A 348 -9.84 -7.84 13.86
CA PRO A 348 -10.48 -8.63 14.91
C PRO A 348 -9.46 -9.30 15.85
N THR A 349 -8.27 -9.66 15.34
CA THR A 349 -7.19 -10.20 16.18
C THR A 349 -6.69 -9.17 17.18
N ILE A 350 -6.47 -7.92 16.76
CA ILE A 350 -6.07 -6.83 17.67
C ILE A 350 -7.12 -6.63 18.77
N LEU A 351 -8.41 -6.57 18.42
CA LEU A 351 -9.48 -6.46 19.41
C LEU A 351 -9.42 -7.61 20.43
N LYS A 352 -9.25 -8.85 19.95
CA LYS A 352 -9.15 -10.01 20.83
C LYS A 352 -7.93 -9.98 21.75
N ILE A 353 -6.77 -9.53 21.25
CA ILE A 353 -5.54 -9.33 22.06
C ILE A 353 -5.80 -8.32 23.19
N LEU A 354 -6.57 -7.27 22.91
CA LEU A 354 -6.93 -6.23 23.89
C LEU A 354 -8.08 -6.64 24.83
N GLY A 355 -8.60 -7.87 24.71
CA GLY A 355 -9.75 -8.33 25.50
C GLY A 355 -11.09 -7.73 25.08
N LEU A 356 -11.15 -7.11 23.89
CA LEU A 356 -12.37 -6.56 23.30
C LEU A 356 -13.10 -7.62 22.46
N ASP A 357 -14.40 -7.45 22.27
CA ASP A 357 -15.22 -8.32 21.42
C ASP A 357 -14.99 -8.01 19.93
N PRO A 358 -14.45 -8.94 19.13
CA PRO A 358 -14.29 -8.74 17.69
C PRO A 358 -15.59 -8.41 16.96
N ASN A 359 -16.75 -8.87 17.48
CA ASN A 359 -18.06 -8.57 16.91
C ASN A 359 -18.48 -7.10 17.13
N ALA A 360 -17.69 -6.28 17.82
CA ALA A 360 -17.90 -4.83 17.83
C ALA A 360 -17.69 -4.22 16.44
N LEU A 361 -16.90 -4.84 15.57
CA LEU A 361 -16.68 -4.38 14.19
C LEU A 361 -17.83 -4.80 13.28
N ASP A 362 -18.41 -3.83 12.58
CA ASP A 362 -19.48 -4.05 11.59
C ASP A 362 -19.04 -5.05 10.50
N ALA A 363 -17.80 -4.94 10.02
CA ALA A 363 -17.23 -5.83 9.02
C ALA A 363 -17.19 -7.28 9.51
N VAL A 364 -16.75 -7.53 10.75
CA VAL A 364 -16.73 -8.89 11.33
C VAL A 364 -18.14 -9.48 11.40
N ARG A 365 -19.15 -8.69 11.79
CA ARG A 365 -20.54 -9.18 11.86
C ARG A 365 -21.13 -9.47 10.48
N GLN A 366 -20.77 -8.69 9.47
CA GLN A 366 -21.30 -8.82 8.11
C GLN A 366 -20.59 -9.90 7.30
N GLU A 367 -19.27 -9.99 7.40
CA GLU A 367 -18.42 -10.85 6.58
C GLU A 367 -18.06 -12.17 7.29
N GLY A 368 -18.25 -12.24 8.62
CA GLY A 368 -17.87 -13.41 9.41
C GLY A 368 -16.36 -13.56 9.62
N THR A 369 -15.59 -12.48 9.44
CA THR A 369 -14.12 -12.47 9.48
C THR A 369 -13.58 -12.95 10.83
N PRO A 370 -12.91 -14.11 10.90
CA PRO A 370 -12.41 -14.65 12.16
C PRO A 370 -11.10 -13.97 12.57
N VAL A 371 -10.73 -14.13 13.84
CA VAL A 371 -9.35 -13.82 14.29
C VAL A 371 -8.34 -14.74 13.61
N LEU A 372 -7.06 -14.36 13.64
CA LEU A 372 -5.98 -15.19 13.12
C LEU A 372 -5.92 -16.54 13.86
N PRO A 373 -5.69 -17.65 13.13
CA PRO A 373 -5.67 -18.98 13.72
C PRO A 373 -4.46 -19.14 14.67
N SER A 374 -4.55 -20.14 15.54
CA SER A 374 -3.46 -20.59 16.44
C SER A 374 -2.98 -19.61 17.52
N LEU A 375 -3.36 -18.33 17.48
CA LEU A 375 -2.92 -17.34 18.48
C LEU A 375 -3.58 -17.53 19.86
N PHE A 376 -4.79 -18.09 19.90
CA PHE A 376 -5.59 -18.22 21.12
C PHE A 376 -5.90 -19.68 21.48
N ALA A 377 -5.24 -20.64 20.83
CA ALA A 377 -5.43 -22.06 21.10
C ALA A 377 -5.03 -22.38 22.55
N GLY A 378 -5.99 -22.86 23.36
CA GLY A 378 -5.80 -23.15 24.79
C GLY A 378 -6.43 -22.12 25.73
N GLN A 379 -6.88 -20.97 25.23
CA GLN A 379 -7.74 -20.06 25.99
C GLN A 379 -9.21 -20.47 25.77
N ASN A 380 -9.66 -21.48 26.52
CA ASN A 380 -11.08 -21.76 26.62
C ASN A 380 -11.79 -20.51 27.13
N SER A 381 -12.85 -20.10 26.42
CA SER A 381 -13.79 -19.05 26.84
C SER A 381 -14.20 -19.28 28.29
N GLN A 382 -13.74 -18.40 29.18
CA GLN A 382 -14.45 -18.08 30.42
C GLN A 382 -15.37 -16.91 30.16
#